data_AF-A0A1H6AEL5-F1
#
_entry.id   AF-A0A1H6AEL5-F1
#
_cell.length_a   1.000
_cell.length_b   1.000
_cell.length_c   1.000
_cell.angle_alpha   90.00
_cell.angle_beta   90.00
_cell.angle_gamma   90.00
#
_symmetry.space_group_name_H-M   'P 1'
#
loop_
_entity.id
_entity.type
_entity.pdbx_description
1 polymer ?
#
loop_
_entity_poly.entity_id
_entity_poly.type
_entity_poly.pdbx_seq_one_letter_code
_entity_poly.pdbx_strand_id
1 'polypeptide(L)'
;MTGQLFCEVLILNHSTTVPKNWEQMDDNALVQRAQEGEREAFGELVRRHRSRMYGYARAITREPFLAEDIVQDALVKAFLHLGKLVEADKFLPWVHRIVRNQAFTRLKKTSAREHAFSQLAPMLSSKGDESREWGDLDRILDRLGRTAGDKAEAYLSPEEAYTQKETLEILSGIIGCLKPRERRIFESHFFEQLSPQEIAGLFELSSANVYQIISRSRKKVIQERTRITVGSYIRMRKDMGEMKTVIVANHEKLTEAQSWTTAADGLYAMLKAAGETMTHSMAMGLTGHAFRINIVPSSVHIAGPTAYSFAGVLSRGLENLGYQSAFVDGMSGKLGTNANLLDPASLSREAMDRRGINRLLPEALDLIHRSLDKGIPVLAWDLFLPEFGLIYGYDDERRLLHACECGKTETLEYEKLGRGVMEEIFVLALAGGGKTAFKQRLGRALAMILEHYDGQEKEDSTGSVKGLAAYDAWIGAFRGGEIEPNGNAYNIAVVRDARNHAVRFLNEAAEQLAADGDIAGNSPDIPDLFRKAAYEYNEMLGHFSVLKDLFPFPQGGHPDDSDASAKAISLLELIKNSEQTATGYLRELSELLR
;
A
#
# COMPACT_ATOMS: atom_id res chain seq x y z
N MET A 1 -15.42 5.56 18.53
CA MET A 1 -14.81 5.02 19.77
C MET A 1 -15.87 4.20 20.47
N THR A 2 -15.64 2.95 20.88
CA THR A 2 -14.47 2.08 20.66
C THR A 2 -14.98 0.63 20.78
N GLY A 3 -14.59 -0.25 19.86
CA GLY A 3 -14.93 -1.67 19.96
C GLY A 3 -14.02 -2.42 20.95
N GLN A 4 -14.21 -3.75 20.98
CA GLN A 4 -13.52 -4.78 21.76
C GLN A 4 -14.13 -5.12 23.14
N LEU A 5 -14.28 -6.41 23.49
CA LEU A 5 -14.26 -7.65 22.67
C LEU A 5 -15.01 -8.78 23.41
N PHE A 6 -15.28 -9.89 22.73
CA PHE A 6 -15.92 -11.10 23.27
C PHE A 6 -14.99 -12.33 23.08
N CYS A 7 -15.20 -13.38 23.88
CA CYS A 7 -14.59 -14.72 23.70
C CYS A 7 -15.27 -15.48 22.52
N GLU A 8 -14.94 -16.73 22.14
CA GLU A 8 -14.10 -17.83 22.67
C GLU A 8 -13.68 -18.72 21.45
N VAL A 9 -12.45 -19.23 21.31
CA VAL A 9 -11.92 -20.57 21.71
C VAL A 9 -12.65 -21.82 21.14
N LEU A 10 -11.85 -22.72 20.52
CA LEU A 10 -11.76 -24.21 20.62
C LEU A 10 -11.19 -24.77 19.28
N ILE A 11 -10.50 -25.91 19.12
CA ILE A 11 -10.36 -27.24 19.76
C ILE A 11 -8.89 -27.73 19.58
N LEU A 12 -8.24 -28.67 20.29
CA LEU A 12 -8.15 -29.17 21.69
C LEU A 12 -6.95 -30.18 21.78
N ASN A 13 -6.20 -30.20 22.90
CA ASN A 13 -5.58 -31.38 23.57
C ASN A 13 -4.52 -32.26 22.86
N HIS A 14 -3.55 -32.92 23.56
CA HIS A 14 -3.16 -32.91 24.99
C HIS A 14 -1.72 -33.44 25.21
N SER A 15 -1.05 -32.97 26.27
CA SER A 15 -0.17 -33.80 27.12
C SER A 15 0.03 -33.12 28.49
N THR A 16 0.41 -33.86 29.54
CA THR A 16 0.13 -33.48 30.95
C THR A 16 1.35 -33.28 31.84
N THR A 17 1.32 -32.30 32.75
CA THR A 17 1.99 -32.37 34.07
C THR A 17 1.26 -31.56 35.17
N VAL A 18 0.98 -32.25 36.28
CA VAL A 18 0.84 -31.83 37.70
C VAL A 18 0.37 -30.39 38.05
N PRO A 19 -0.67 -30.21 38.90
CA PRO A 19 -1.05 -28.89 39.42
C PRO A 19 0.01 -28.28 40.34
N LYS A 20 0.49 -27.08 40.00
CA LYS A 20 1.44 -26.28 40.81
C LYS A 20 0.69 -25.33 41.73
N ASN A 21 1.00 -25.34 43.02
CA ASN A 21 0.31 -24.53 44.02
C ASN A 21 0.93 -23.13 44.13
N TRP A 22 0.70 -22.29 43.10
CA TRP A 22 1.36 -20.99 42.91
C TRP A 22 1.32 -20.07 44.13
N GLU A 23 0.19 -20.05 44.86
CA GLU A 23 0.01 -19.21 46.06
C GLU A 23 1.01 -19.53 47.19
N GLN A 24 1.62 -20.73 47.20
CA GLN A 24 2.59 -21.17 48.20
C GLN A 24 4.06 -21.04 47.75
N MET A 25 4.31 -20.73 46.48
CA MET A 25 5.66 -20.52 45.96
C MET A 25 6.18 -19.13 46.32
N ASP A 26 7.49 -18.96 46.55
CA ASP A 26 8.08 -17.64 46.75
C ASP A 26 8.16 -16.84 45.43
N ASP A 27 8.39 -15.52 45.54
CA ASP A 27 8.43 -14.63 44.38
C ASP A 27 9.58 -14.94 43.42
N ASN A 28 10.71 -15.50 43.88
CA ASN A 28 11.84 -15.84 43.03
C ASN A 28 11.50 -17.06 42.16
N ALA A 29 10.95 -18.11 42.77
CA ALA A 29 10.48 -19.30 42.06
C ALA A 29 9.34 -18.98 41.07
N LEU A 30 8.44 -18.04 41.41
CA LEU A 30 7.41 -17.55 40.49
C LEU A 30 7.99 -16.76 39.31
N VAL A 31 9.02 -15.93 39.54
CA VAL A 31 9.67 -15.17 38.46
C VAL A 31 10.35 -16.11 37.46
N GLN A 32 11.11 -17.10 37.94
CA GLN A 32 11.76 -18.08 37.07
C GLN A 32 10.74 -18.83 36.20
N ARG A 33 9.64 -19.29 36.81
CA ARG A 33 8.52 -19.96 36.11
C ARG A 33 7.84 -19.06 35.07
N ALA A 34 7.67 -17.78 35.39
CA ALA A 34 7.12 -16.80 34.47
C ALA A 34 8.11 -16.41 33.34
N GLN A 35 9.43 -16.54 33.55
CA GLN A 35 10.46 -16.41 32.51
C GLN A 35 10.49 -17.62 31.58
N GLU A 36 10.23 -18.83 32.11
CA GLU A 36 10.00 -20.07 31.33
C GLU A 36 8.68 -20.02 30.51
N GLY A 37 7.83 -19.01 30.73
CA GLY A 37 6.60 -18.76 29.97
C GLY A 37 5.30 -19.18 30.65
N GLU A 38 5.35 -19.71 31.89
CA GLU A 38 4.16 -20.08 32.66
C GLU A 38 3.42 -18.82 33.14
N ARG A 39 2.31 -18.47 32.47
CA ARG A 39 1.60 -17.19 32.62
C ARG A 39 0.94 -17.04 33.99
N GLU A 40 0.54 -18.17 34.55
CA GLU A 40 -0.11 -18.31 35.86
C GLU A 40 0.83 -17.87 36.99
N ALA A 41 2.13 -18.17 36.86
CA ALA A 41 3.15 -17.72 37.81
C ALA A 41 3.33 -16.19 37.79
N PHE A 42 3.23 -15.57 36.61
CA PHE A 42 3.20 -14.11 36.50
C PHE A 42 1.91 -13.54 37.11
N GLY A 43 0.76 -14.17 36.87
CA GLY A 43 -0.52 -13.77 37.48
C GLY A 43 -0.45 -13.65 39.00
N GLU A 44 0.20 -14.60 39.67
CA GLU A 44 0.40 -14.58 41.12
C GLU A 44 1.34 -13.44 41.58
N LEU A 45 2.45 -13.20 40.87
CA LEU A 45 3.32 -12.05 41.13
C LEU A 45 2.58 -10.72 41.02
N VAL A 46 1.73 -10.56 39.99
CA VAL A 46 0.89 -9.38 39.82
C VAL A 46 -0.12 -9.26 40.96
N ARG A 47 -0.78 -10.36 41.35
CA ARG A 47 -1.74 -10.38 42.47
C ARG A 47 -1.11 -9.90 43.78
N ARG A 48 0.10 -10.39 44.09
CA ARG A 48 0.86 -10.02 45.30
C ARG A 48 1.33 -8.57 45.31
N HIS A 49 1.84 -8.07 44.18
CA HIS A 49 2.59 -6.80 44.17
C HIS A 49 1.83 -5.60 43.59
N ARG A 50 0.71 -5.79 42.86
CA ARG A 50 -0.08 -4.67 42.28
C ARG A 50 -0.48 -3.62 43.32
N SER A 51 -0.86 -4.02 44.53
CA SER A 51 -1.21 -3.08 45.62
C SER A 51 -0.02 -2.19 46.03
N ARG A 52 1.19 -2.78 46.11
CA ARG A 52 2.44 -2.05 46.41
C ARG A 52 2.86 -1.14 45.26
N MET A 53 2.76 -1.63 44.03
CA MET A 53 2.99 -0.84 42.80
C MET A 53 2.04 0.36 42.72
N TYR A 54 0.76 0.18 43.05
CA TYR A 54 -0.23 1.24 43.08
C TYR A 54 0.04 2.27 44.18
N GLY A 55 0.35 1.82 45.40
CA GLY A 55 0.79 2.71 46.48
C GLY A 55 2.01 3.56 46.09
N TYR A 56 2.99 2.95 45.41
CA TYR A 56 4.18 3.64 44.93
C TYR A 56 3.90 4.61 43.77
N ALA A 57 3.08 4.21 42.78
CA ALA A 57 2.63 5.08 41.70
C ALA A 57 1.87 6.29 42.23
N ARG A 58 0.92 6.08 43.16
CA ARG A 58 0.11 7.12 43.80
C ARG A 58 0.94 8.04 44.69
N ALA A 59 2.02 7.56 45.31
CA ALA A 59 2.95 8.42 46.04
C ALA A 59 3.72 9.38 45.11
N ILE A 60 3.97 8.97 43.85
CA ILE A 60 4.66 9.78 42.84
C ILE A 60 3.69 10.76 42.15
N THR A 61 2.50 10.31 41.72
CA THR A 61 1.52 11.16 41.02
C THR A 61 0.67 12.03 41.93
N ARG A 62 0.42 11.58 43.17
CA ARG A 62 -0.61 12.08 44.09
C ARG A 62 -2.06 11.95 43.59
N GLU A 63 -2.27 11.40 42.40
CA GLU A 63 -3.58 11.26 41.74
C GLU A 63 -3.98 9.78 41.64
N PRO A 64 -5.15 9.36 42.20
CA PRO A 64 -5.55 7.96 42.25
C PRO A 64 -5.80 7.28 40.89
N PHE A 65 -6.34 8.00 39.91
CA PHE A 65 -6.67 7.44 38.59
C PHE A 65 -5.42 7.29 37.71
N LEU A 66 -4.63 8.36 37.57
CA LEU A 66 -3.36 8.33 36.85
C LEU A 66 -2.39 7.26 37.40
N ALA A 67 -2.42 6.98 38.70
CA ALA A 67 -1.65 5.92 39.33
C ALA A 67 -2.04 4.51 38.86
N GLU A 68 -3.33 4.24 38.59
CA GLU A 68 -3.78 2.93 38.10
C GLU A 68 -3.34 2.71 36.64
N ASP A 69 -3.52 3.73 35.80
CA ASP A 69 -3.03 3.79 34.42
C ASP A 69 -1.52 3.47 34.33
N ILE A 70 -0.72 4.08 35.21
CA ILE A 70 0.72 3.86 35.33
C ILE A 70 1.06 2.43 35.73
N VAL A 71 0.27 1.81 36.62
CA VAL A 71 0.46 0.42 37.03
C VAL A 71 0.11 -0.53 35.89
N GLN A 72 -0.95 -0.28 35.13
CA GLN A 72 -1.29 -1.09 33.94
C GLN A 72 -0.21 -0.99 32.86
N ASP A 73 0.24 0.22 32.50
CA ASP A 73 1.36 0.46 31.58
C ASP A 73 2.64 -0.26 32.05
N ALA A 74 2.91 -0.27 33.36
CA ALA A 74 4.07 -0.91 33.95
C ALA A 74 3.96 -2.44 33.99
N LEU A 75 2.77 -3.00 34.23
CA LEU A 75 2.53 -4.44 34.27
C LEU A 75 2.68 -5.09 32.88
N VAL A 76 2.19 -4.45 31.83
CA VAL A 76 2.41 -4.91 30.45
C VAL A 76 3.90 -4.89 30.09
N LYS A 77 4.63 -3.84 30.47
CA LYS A 77 6.09 -3.74 30.25
C LYS A 77 6.89 -4.70 31.12
N ALA A 78 6.41 -5.02 32.32
CA ALA A 78 6.99 -6.06 33.15
C ALA A 78 6.83 -7.44 32.51
N PHE A 79 5.64 -7.79 32.01
CA PHE A 79 5.41 -9.05 31.30
C PHE A 79 6.32 -9.20 30.07
N LEU A 80 6.32 -8.18 29.18
CA LEU A 80 7.10 -8.20 27.94
C LEU A 80 8.63 -8.18 28.13
N HIS A 81 9.12 -7.90 29.34
CA HIS A 81 10.56 -7.79 29.63
C HIS A 81 11.00 -8.65 30.82
N LEU A 82 10.15 -9.56 31.33
CA LEU A 82 10.47 -10.38 32.49
C LEU A 82 11.69 -11.27 32.27
N GLY A 83 11.84 -11.83 31.07
CA GLY A 83 13.04 -12.58 30.64
C GLY A 83 14.34 -11.77 30.59
N LYS A 84 14.33 -10.48 30.97
CA LYS A 84 15.52 -9.63 31.14
C LYS A 84 15.85 -9.33 32.61
N LEU A 85 15.08 -9.87 33.56
CA LEU A 85 15.36 -9.77 34.99
C LEU A 85 16.36 -10.86 35.41
N VAL A 86 17.64 -10.50 35.46
CA VAL A 86 18.75 -11.44 35.78
C VAL A 86 18.68 -11.98 37.22
N GLU A 87 18.15 -11.18 38.15
CA GLU A 87 18.07 -11.52 39.57
C GLU A 87 16.60 -11.52 40.01
N ALA A 88 16.02 -12.71 40.15
CA ALA A 88 14.59 -12.93 40.34
C ALA A 88 14.06 -12.43 41.70
N ASP A 89 14.88 -12.42 42.75
CA ASP A 89 14.60 -11.81 44.05
C ASP A 89 14.41 -10.28 43.96
N LYS A 90 15.03 -9.63 42.95
CA LYS A 90 14.93 -8.18 42.72
C LYS A 90 13.70 -7.76 41.91
N PHE A 91 12.73 -8.66 41.70
CA PHE A 91 11.49 -8.37 40.96
C PHE A 91 10.73 -7.14 41.47
N LEU A 92 10.50 -7.02 42.78
CA LEU A 92 9.75 -5.88 43.33
C LEU A 92 10.51 -4.53 43.16
N PRO A 93 11.81 -4.40 43.49
CA PRO A 93 12.62 -3.24 43.12
C PRO A 93 12.63 -2.94 41.60
N TRP A 94 12.71 -3.96 40.76
CA TRP A 94 12.73 -3.83 39.30
C TRP A 94 11.39 -3.31 38.76
N VAL A 95 10.27 -3.89 39.19
CA VAL A 95 8.93 -3.46 38.76
C VAL A 95 8.59 -2.07 39.31
N HIS A 96 9.06 -1.72 40.50
CA HIS A 96 9.01 -0.35 41.02
C HIS A 96 9.81 0.64 40.14
N ARG A 97 10.96 0.24 39.56
CA ARG A 97 11.68 1.07 38.58
C ARG A 97 10.89 1.27 37.30
N ILE A 98 10.16 0.25 36.81
CA ILE A 98 9.27 0.39 35.64
C ILE A 98 8.12 1.37 35.96
N VAL A 99 7.44 1.19 37.11
CA VAL A 99 6.37 2.09 37.61
C VAL A 99 6.88 3.52 37.74
N ARG A 100 8.04 3.74 38.37
CA ARG A 100 8.68 5.06 38.51
C ARG A 100 8.91 5.70 37.15
N ASN A 101 9.45 4.96 36.19
CA ASN A 101 9.70 5.46 34.84
C ASN A 101 8.38 5.84 34.14
N GLN A 102 7.34 5.00 34.22
CA GLN A 102 6.03 5.34 33.63
C GLN A 102 5.41 6.57 34.31
N ALA A 103 5.53 6.69 35.63
CA ALA A 103 5.05 7.85 36.37
C ALA A 103 5.75 9.14 35.94
N PHE A 104 7.08 9.17 35.85
CA PHE A 104 7.79 10.35 35.37
C PHE A 104 7.54 10.65 33.88
N THR A 105 7.33 9.65 33.02
CA THR A 105 6.91 9.87 31.63
C THR A 105 5.49 10.46 31.54
N ARG A 106 4.53 9.94 32.33
CA ARG A 106 3.15 10.45 32.40
C ARG A 106 3.11 11.86 32.99
N LEU A 107 3.84 12.13 34.08
CA LEU A 107 3.94 13.47 34.69
C LEU A 107 4.64 14.49 33.77
N LYS A 108 5.70 14.09 33.05
CA LYS A 108 6.26 14.93 31.98
C LYS A 108 5.21 15.22 30.89
N LYS A 109 4.39 14.25 30.48
CA LYS A 109 3.28 14.49 29.53
C LYS A 109 2.20 15.43 30.08
N THR A 110 1.84 15.33 31.36
CA THR A 110 0.84 16.22 31.96
C THR A 110 1.36 17.66 32.08
N SER A 111 2.60 17.84 32.55
CA SER A 111 3.25 19.17 32.59
C SER A 111 3.59 19.73 31.20
N ALA A 112 3.69 18.89 30.17
CA ALA A 112 3.89 19.30 28.78
C ALA A 112 2.57 19.41 27.98
N ARG A 113 1.41 19.45 28.66
CA ARG A 113 0.10 19.63 28.01
C ARG A 113 -0.25 21.10 27.75
N GLU A 114 0.48 22.04 28.36
CA GLU A 114 0.42 23.47 28.04
C GLU A 114 1.63 23.90 27.19
N HIS A 115 1.31 24.29 25.95
CA HIS A 115 2.10 25.13 25.04
C HIS A 115 3.57 24.77 24.72
N ALA A 116 3.77 24.06 23.60
CA ALA A 116 4.66 24.50 22.51
C ALA A 116 4.56 23.64 21.24
N PHE A 117 4.50 22.30 21.39
CA PHE A 117 4.84 21.39 20.28
C PHE A 117 3.75 21.23 19.21
N SER A 118 2.46 21.31 19.58
CA SER A 118 1.35 20.98 18.68
C SER A 118 0.87 22.10 17.75
N GLN A 119 1.32 23.35 17.93
CA GLN A 119 0.76 24.52 17.24
C GLN A 119 1.63 25.08 16.10
N LEU A 120 2.93 24.73 16.05
CA LEU A 120 3.86 25.23 15.01
C LEU A 120 4.22 24.19 13.94
N ALA A 121 4.09 22.89 14.22
CA ALA A 121 4.28 21.85 13.20
C ALA A 121 3.25 21.93 12.04
N PRO A 122 1.94 22.17 12.27
CA PRO A 122 0.95 22.22 11.18
C PRO A 122 1.16 23.37 10.19
N MET A 123 1.87 24.44 10.58
CA MET A 123 2.08 25.63 9.74
C MET A 123 3.29 25.52 8.80
N LEU A 124 4.10 24.45 8.89
CA LEU A 124 5.30 24.27 8.05
C LEU A 124 5.44 22.87 7.44
N SER A 125 4.56 21.91 7.76
CA SER A 125 4.57 20.57 7.15
C SER A 125 3.16 19.97 7.08
N SER A 126 2.66 19.73 5.87
CA SER A 126 1.35 19.17 5.59
C SER A 126 1.41 17.85 4.81
N LYS A 127 1.93 16.77 5.42
CA LYS A 127 1.67 15.37 5.03
C LYS A 127 1.94 14.41 6.20
N GLY A 128 1.14 13.35 6.33
CA GLY A 128 1.11 12.50 7.53
C GLY A 128 2.15 11.38 7.61
N ASP A 129 2.74 10.93 6.49
CA ASP A 129 3.61 9.74 6.46
C ASP A 129 5.10 10.03 6.70
N GLU A 130 5.55 11.29 6.59
CA GLU A 130 6.90 11.71 7.04
C GLU A 130 7.20 11.30 8.50
N SER A 131 6.15 11.10 9.31
CA SER A 131 6.25 10.64 10.70
C SER A 131 6.60 9.16 10.84
N ARG A 132 6.35 8.33 9.82
CA ARG A 132 6.51 6.87 9.88
C ARG A 132 7.89 6.39 9.41
N GLU A 133 8.35 6.83 8.23
CA GLU A 133 9.70 6.51 7.75
C GLU A 133 10.76 6.96 8.77
N TRP A 134 10.52 8.12 9.39
CA TRP A 134 11.38 8.66 10.42
C TRP A 134 11.37 7.83 11.71
N GLY A 135 10.23 7.24 12.08
CA GLY A 135 10.14 6.40 13.28
C GLY A 135 11.04 5.15 13.23
N ASP A 136 11.25 4.57 12.04
CA ASP A 136 12.20 3.47 11.87
C ASP A 136 13.66 3.96 11.72
N LEU A 137 13.90 5.16 11.17
CA LEU A 137 15.25 5.73 11.10
C LEU A 137 15.74 6.21 12.48
N ASP A 138 14.88 6.85 13.28
CA ASP A 138 15.10 7.13 14.72
C ASP A 138 15.44 5.84 15.48
N ARG A 139 14.71 4.74 15.25
CA ARG A 139 14.98 3.44 15.89
C ARG A 139 16.35 2.86 15.54
N ILE A 140 16.85 3.10 14.33
CA ILE A 140 18.19 2.66 13.90
C ILE A 140 19.25 3.55 14.56
N LEU A 141 19.07 4.87 14.55
CA LEU A 141 20.00 5.82 15.17
C LEU A 141 20.06 5.69 16.70
N ASP A 142 18.93 5.56 17.39
CA ASP A 142 18.83 5.36 18.85
C ASP A 142 19.40 4.00 19.31
N ARG A 143 19.28 2.96 18.48
CA ARG A 143 19.99 1.68 18.72
C ARG A 143 21.50 1.90 18.67
N LEU A 144 22.01 2.50 17.61
CA LEU A 144 23.44 2.65 17.37
C LEU A 144 24.11 3.67 18.30
N GLY A 145 23.42 4.74 18.69
CA GLY A 145 23.91 5.69 19.70
C GLY A 145 24.17 5.01 21.06
N ARG A 146 23.37 4.01 21.42
CA ARG A 146 23.59 3.18 22.61
C ARG A 146 24.78 2.22 22.42
N THR A 147 24.85 1.55 21.27
CA THR A 147 25.98 0.64 20.95
C THR A 147 27.33 1.36 20.79
N ALA A 148 27.33 2.65 20.44
CA ALA A 148 28.55 3.48 20.38
C ALA A 148 28.91 4.11 21.74
N GLY A 149 27.95 4.24 22.66
CA GLY A 149 28.18 4.71 24.03
C GLY A 149 28.80 3.62 24.93
N ASP A 150 28.39 2.36 24.75
CA ASP A 150 28.98 1.21 25.43
C ASP A 150 30.26 0.73 24.72
N LYS A 151 31.37 0.60 25.46
CA LYS A 151 32.64 0.06 24.94
C LYS A 151 32.58 -1.47 24.74
N ALA A 152 31.86 -1.90 23.70
CA ALA A 152 31.59 -3.31 23.39
C ALA A 152 32.73 -4.04 22.64
N GLU A 153 33.97 -3.84 23.05
CA GLU A 153 35.17 -4.38 22.37
C GLU A 153 35.49 -5.86 22.73
N ALA A 154 34.57 -6.55 23.43
CA ALA A 154 34.87 -7.79 24.15
C ALA A 154 34.10 -9.06 23.72
N TYR A 155 32.93 -8.95 23.06
CA TYR A 155 32.01 -10.10 22.88
C TYR A 155 31.19 -10.10 21.56
N LEU A 156 31.58 -9.32 20.55
CA LEU A 156 30.98 -9.45 19.21
C LEU A 156 31.63 -10.61 18.45
N SER A 157 30.84 -11.46 17.81
CA SER A 157 31.37 -12.44 16.86
C SER A 157 31.96 -11.75 15.62
N PRO A 158 32.84 -12.42 14.84
CA PRO A 158 33.40 -11.84 13.62
C PRO A 158 32.35 -11.40 12.59
N GLU A 159 31.21 -12.10 12.55
CA GLU A 159 30.08 -11.80 11.68
C GLU A 159 29.32 -10.55 12.16
N GLU A 160 28.98 -10.47 13.45
CA GLU A 160 28.33 -9.29 14.04
C GLU A 160 29.23 -8.05 13.98
N ALA A 161 30.54 -8.20 14.19
CA ALA A 161 31.52 -7.12 14.06
C ALA A 161 31.64 -6.63 12.61
N TYR A 162 31.56 -7.53 11.63
CA TYR A 162 31.51 -7.16 10.21
C TYR A 162 30.22 -6.40 9.89
N THR A 163 29.05 -6.93 10.26
CA THR A 163 27.74 -6.27 10.05
C THR A 163 27.65 -4.92 10.75
N GLN A 164 28.21 -4.79 11.96
CA GLN A 164 28.28 -3.52 12.67
C GLN A 164 29.17 -2.52 11.92
N LYS A 165 30.36 -2.94 11.46
CA LYS A 165 31.27 -2.11 10.68
C LYS A 165 30.62 -1.62 9.38
N GLU A 166 30.00 -2.54 8.62
CA GLU A 166 29.28 -2.22 7.39
C GLU A 166 28.13 -1.23 7.64
N THR A 167 27.35 -1.44 8.71
CA THR A 167 26.28 -0.51 9.14
C THR A 167 26.83 0.89 9.48
N LEU A 168 27.97 0.97 10.16
CA LEU A 168 28.63 2.23 10.52
C LEU A 168 29.25 2.93 9.30
N GLU A 169 29.84 2.19 8.36
CA GLU A 169 30.37 2.74 7.10
C GLU A 169 29.25 3.31 6.21
N ILE A 170 28.13 2.58 6.08
CA ILE A 170 26.91 3.05 5.39
C ILE A 170 26.40 4.34 6.04
N LEU A 171 26.22 4.38 7.36
CA LEU A 171 25.69 5.56 8.05
C LEU A 171 26.65 6.76 8.07
N SER A 172 27.96 6.52 8.17
CA SER A 172 28.97 7.57 8.04
C SER A 172 28.94 8.19 6.64
N GLY A 173 28.72 7.37 5.60
CA GLY A 173 28.47 7.82 4.22
C GLY A 173 27.20 8.67 4.11
N ILE A 174 26.08 8.18 4.64
CA ILE A 174 24.78 8.89 4.63
C ILE A 174 24.88 10.26 5.33
N ILE A 175 25.52 10.33 6.50
CA ILE A 175 25.68 11.56 7.28
C ILE A 175 26.77 12.48 6.66
N GLY A 176 27.59 11.95 5.75
CA GLY A 176 28.61 12.69 4.99
C GLY A 176 28.08 13.80 4.08
N CYS A 177 26.78 13.80 3.74
CA CYS A 177 26.14 14.88 2.96
C CYS A 177 25.91 16.18 3.76
N LEU A 178 26.08 16.16 5.08
CA LEU A 178 25.86 17.31 5.96
C LEU A 178 27.12 18.16 6.11
N LYS A 179 26.99 19.50 6.04
CA LYS A 179 28.11 20.41 6.33
C LYS A 179 28.55 20.25 7.80
N PRO A 180 29.82 20.46 8.18
CA PRO A 180 30.31 20.17 9.54
C PRO A 180 29.46 20.73 10.70
N ARG A 181 28.95 21.97 10.60
CA ARG A 181 28.05 22.55 11.62
C ARG A 181 26.63 21.95 11.59
N GLU A 182 26.10 21.62 10.41
CA GLU A 182 24.81 20.93 10.27
C GLU A 182 24.90 19.51 10.82
N ARG A 183 25.98 18.80 10.48
CA ARG A 183 26.32 17.46 10.97
C ARG A 183 26.39 17.43 12.50
N ARG A 184 27.15 18.36 13.11
CA ARG A 184 27.27 18.40 14.57
C ARG A 184 25.93 18.71 15.26
N ILE A 185 25.11 19.61 14.71
CA ILE A 185 23.74 19.88 15.21
C ILE A 185 22.84 18.64 15.11
N PHE A 186 22.94 17.89 14.02
CA PHE A 186 22.21 16.64 13.80
C PHE A 186 22.67 15.52 14.77
N GLU A 187 23.99 15.33 14.91
CA GLU A 187 24.60 14.39 15.84
C GLU A 187 24.23 14.70 17.30
N SER A 188 24.28 15.98 17.71
CA SER A 188 23.89 16.40 19.06
C SER A 188 22.41 16.15 19.37
N HIS A 189 21.53 16.17 18.36
CA HIS A 189 20.12 15.88 18.57
C HIS A 189 19.82 14.37 18.62
N PHE A 190 20.39 13.58 17.71
CA PHE A 190 20.01 12.17 17.53
C PHE A 190 20.91 11.15 18.25
N PHE A 191 22.18 11.47 18.51
CA PHE A 191 23.09 10.60 19.27
C PHE A 191 23.34 11.12 20.70
N GLU A 192 23.55 12.42 20.87
CA GLU A 192 23.77 13.03 22.21
C GLU A 192 22.44 13.36 22.94
N GLN A 193 21.29 13.15 22.28
CA GLN A 193 19.92 13.33 22.79
C GLN A 193 19.60 14.73 23.37
N LEU A 194 20.34 15.76 22.96
CA LEU A 194 20.13 17.13 23.43
C LEU A 194 18.84 17.74 22.84
N SER A 195 18.15 18.55 23.65
CA SER A 195 16.99 19.29 23.17
C SER A 195 17.39 20.40 22.18
N PRO A 196 16.52 20.80 21.25
CA PRO A 196 16.76 21.94 20.36
C PRO A 196 17.08 23.26 21.09
N GLN A 197 16.70 23.39 22.36
CA GLN A 197 17.02 24.52 23.24
C GLN A 197 18.46 24.42 23.80
N GLU A 198 18.91 23.24 24.23
CA GLU A 198 20.31 23.03 24.66
C GLU A 198 21.27 23.17 23.48
N ILE A 199 20.89 22.64 22.30
CA ILE A 199 21.61 22.82 21.04
C ILE A 199 21.63 24.29 20.61
N ALA A 200 20.54 25.05 20.82
CA ALA A 200 20.51 26.49 20.54
C ALA A 200 21.56 27.25 21.39
N GLY A 201 21.67 26.91 22.68
CA GLY A 201 22.73 27.44 23.55
C GLY A 201 24.14 27.01 23.12
N LEU A 202 24.34 25.73 22.79
CA LEU A 202 25.65 25.17 22.45
C LEU A 202 26.22 25.65 21.10
N PHE A 203 25.35 26.07 20.17
CA PHE A 203 25.76 26.54 18.84
C PHE A 203 25.55 28.05 18.61
N GLU A 204 25.16 28.83 19.61
CA GLU A 204 24.81 30.26 19.50
C GLU A 204 23.75 30.51 18.40
N LEU A 205 22.64 29.78 18.48
CA LEU A 205 21.51 29.85 17.54
C LEU A 205 20.20 30.13 18.28
N SER A 206 19.16 30.50 17.54
CA SER A 206 17.78 30.40 18.05
C SER A 206 17.27 28.96 17.87
N SER A 207 16.42 28.49 18.78
CA SER A 207 15.82 27.15 18.70
C SER A 207 15.06 26.94 17.39
N ALA A 208 14.44 27.99 16.84
CA ALA A 208 13.80 27.95 15.52
C ALA A 208 14.80 27.67 14.38
N ASN A 209 16.01 28.24 14.42
CA ASN A 209 17.05 27.94 13.44
C ASN A 209 17.59 26.52 13.63
N VAL A 210 17.72 26.04 14.87
CA VAL A 210 18.06 24.63 15.17
C VAL A 210 17.03 23.67 14.58
N TYR A 211 15.73 23.91 14.77
CA TYR A 211 14.65 23.13 14.13
C TYR A 211 14.75 23.14 12.59
N GLN A 212 15.02 24.30 11.97
CA GLN A 212 15.21 24.40 10.53
C GLN A 212 16.45 23.62 10.04
N ILE A 213 17.55 23.65 10.78
CA ILE A 213 18.78 22.90 10.45
C ILE A 213 18.54 21.40 10.61
N ILE A 214 17.88 20.94 11.67
CA ILE A 214 17.52 19.53 11.89
C ILE A 214 16.62 19.04 10.75
N SER A 215 15.55 19.78 10.41
CA SER A 215 14.63 19.45 9.30
C SER A 215 15.34 19.35 7.95
N ARG A 216 16.17 20.35 7.60
CA ARG A 216 16.95 20.34 6.35
C ARG A 216 18.00 19.23 6.32
N SER A 217 18.62 18.92 7.45
CA SER A 217 19.62 17.85 7.57
C SER A 217 18.98 16.47 7.43
N ARG A 218 17.82 16.25 8.08
CA ARG A 218 16.98 15.06 7.89
C ARG A 218 16.62 14.83 6.42
N LYS A 219 16.22 15.88 5.68
CA LYS A 219 15.91 15.75 4.25
C LYS A 219 17.12 15.32 3.41
N LYS A 220 18.29 15.93 3.66
CA LYS A 220 19.56 15.53 3.02
C LYS A 220 19.95 14.08 3.34
N VAL A 221 19.81 13.66 4.59
CA VAL A 221 20.11 12.29 5.07
C VAL A 221 19.21 11.26 4.38
N ILE A 222 17.92 11.53 4.19
CA ILE A 222 16.99 10.64 3.47
C ILE A 222 17.34 10.57 1.98
N GLN A 223 17.68 11.71 1.35
CA GLN A 223 18.09 11.77 -0.05
C GLN A 223 19.41 11.02 -0.30
N GLU A 224 20.44 11.22 0.54
CA GLU A 224 21.73 10.53 0.38
C GLU A 224 21.62 9.04 0.73
N ARG A 225 20.78 8.64 1.70
CA ARG A 225 20.43 7.23 1.95
C ARG A 225 19.96 6.55 0.67
N THR A 226 19.06 7.18 -0.08
CA THR A 226 18.57 6.60 -1.35
C THR A 226 19.66 6.54 -2.40
N ARG A 227 20.45 7.62 -2.56
CA ARG A 227 21.57 7.64 -3.50
C ARG A 227 22.59 6.55 -3.21
N ILE A 228 22.78 6.22 -1.93
CA ILE A 228 23.59 5.09 -1.46
C ILE A 228 22.88 3.75 -1.68
N THR A 229 21.57 3.63 -1.45
CA THR A 229 20.79 2.42 -1.72
C THR A 229 20.78 2.05 -3.21
N VAL A 230 20.37 2.97 -4.09
CA VAL A 230 20.41 2.76 -5.56
C VAL A 230 21.86 2.65 -6.04
N GLY A 231 22.78 3.43 -5.48
CA GLY A 231 24.22 3.31 -5.77
C GLY A 231 24.82 1.96 -5.35
N SER A 232 24.34 1.32 -4.30
CA SER A 232 24.72 -0.04 -3.89
C SER A 232 24.09 -1.11 -4.78
N TYR A 233 22.83 -0.94 -5.19
CA TYR A 233 22.20 -1.82 -6.20
C TYR A 233 22.94 -1.78 -7.54
N ILE A 234 23.29 -0.58 -8.03
CA ILE A 234 24.11 -0.40 -9.25
C ILE A 234 25.52 -0.98 -9.07
N ARG A 235 26.17 -0.81 -7.90
CA ARG A 235 27.46 -1.46 -7.61
C ARG A 235 27.35 -2.98 -7.64
N MET A 236 26.35 -3.56 -6.99
CA MET A 236 26.08 -5.00 -7.02
C MET A 236 25.95 -5.52 -8.46
N ARG A 237 25.13 -4.87 -9.30
CA ARG A 237 25.01 -5.21 -10.74
C ARG A 237 26.34 -5.09 -11.48
N LYS A 238 27.15 -4.08 -11.16
CA LYS A 238 28.47 -3.87 -11.77
C LYS A 238 29.50 -4.92 -11.36
N ASP A 239 29.54 -5.26 -10.08
CA ASP A 239 30.47 -6.23 -9.51
C ASP A 239 30.10 -7.66 -9.93
N MET A 240 28.82 -7.91 -10.23
CA MET A 240 28.32 -9.15 -10.87
C MET A 240 28.46 -9.16 -12.41
N GLY A 241 28.82 -8.03 -13.05
CA GLY A 241 28.95 -7.92 -14.51
C GLY A 241 27.62 -7.84 -15.29
N GLU A 242 26.52 -7.51 -14.62
CA GLU A 242 25.16 -7.46 -15.20
C GLU A 242 24.76 -6.10 -15.80
N MET A 243 25.58 -5.06 -15.63
CA MET A 243 25.32 -3.70 -16.12
C MET A 243 25.05 -3.66 -17.63
N LYS A 244 23.89 -3.14 -18.04
CA LYS A 244 23.51 -3.10 -19.46
C LYS A 244 22.47 -2.00 -19.79
N THR A 245 22.14 -1.90 -21.06
CA THR A 245 21.01 -1.13 -21.58
C THR A 245 20.06 -2.09 -22.31
N VAL A 246 18.77 -2.06 -21.99
CA VAL A 246 17.74 -2.91 -22.60
C VAL A 246 16.55 -2.05 -23.03
N ILE A 247 16.05 -2.28 -24.24
CA ILE A 247 14.78 -1.73 -24.73
C ILE A 247 13.99 -2.90 -25.32
N VAL A 248 12.72 -3.07 -24.90
CA VAL A 248 11.84 -4.12 -25.42
C VAL A 248 11.59 -3.92 -26.93
N ALA A 249 11.65 -5.00 -27.69
CA ALA A 249 11.40 -4.99 -29.12
C ALA A 249 9.93 -4.65 -29.44
N ASN A 250 9.70 -3.85 -30.49
CA ASN A 250 8.37 -3.33 -30.87
C ASN A 250 7.66 -2.46 -29.81
N HIS A 251 8.38 -1.90 -28.83
CA HIS A 251 7.78 -1.10 -27.74
C HIS A 251 6.84 0.01 -28.23
N GLU A 252 7.11 0.64 -29.38
CA GLU A 252 6.22 1.62 -30.04
C GLU A 252 4.76 1.12 -30.12
N LYS A 253 4.57 -0.16 -30.50
CA LYS A 253 3.27 -0.85 -30.63
C LYS A 253 2.75 -1.45 -29.32
N LEU A 254 3.47 -1.22 -28.22
CA LEU A 254 3.08 -1.55 -26.84
C LEU A 254 2.73 -0.27 -26.06
N THR A 255 3.23 0.89 -26.49
CA THR A 255 3.00 2.21 -25.89
C THR A 255 1.78 2.96 -26.47
N GLU A 256 1.15 2.44 -27.52
CA GLU A 256 -0.12 2.93 -28.07
C GLU A 256 -1.29 2.62 -27.11
N ALA A 257 -1.84 3.66 -26.47
CA ALA A 257 -3.04 3.52 -25.62
C ALA A 257 -4.27 3.12 -26.46
N GLN A 258 -5.05 2.17 -25.94
CA GLN A 258 -6.16 1.50 -26.64
C GLN A 258 -7.48 1.50 -25.84
N SER A 259 -7.41 1.60 -24.51
CA SER A 259 -8.57 1.70 -23.60
C SER A 259 -8.39 2.84 -22.59
N TRP A 260 -9.50 3.30 -22.01
CA TRP A 260 -9.50 4.11 -20.80
C TRP A 260 -9.13 3.31 -19.54
N THR A 261 -9.13 1.97 -19.60
CA THR A 261 -8.69 1.10 -18.50
C THR A 261 -7.18 0.87 -18.58
N THR A 262 -6.39 1.84 -18.12
CA THR A 262 -4.91 1.87 -18.18
C THR A 262 -4.23 0.57 -17.69
N ALA A 263 -4.75 -0.02 -16.61
CA ALA A 263 -4.30 -1.32 -16.09
C ALA A 263 -4.38 -2.44 -17.13
N ALA A 264 -5.46 -2.48 -17.91
CA ALA A 264 -5.72 -3.52 -18.88
C ALA A 264 -4.96 -3.32 -20.20
N ASP A 265 -4.76 -2.07 -20.62
CA ASP A 265 -3.81 -1.68 -21.68
C ASP A 265 -2.42 -2.25 -21.38
N GLY A 266 -1.92 -2.00 -20.17
CA GLY A 266 -0.60 -2.46 -19.74
C GLY A 266 -0.51 -3.98 -19.64
N LEU A 267 -1.51 -4.66 -19.05
CA LEU A 267 -1.56 -6.12 -19.04
C LEU A 267 -1.58 -6.71 -20.46
N TYR A 268 -2.36 -6.14 -21.38
CA TYR A 268 -2.39 -6.57 -22.78
C TYR A 268 -1.04 -6.39 -23.47
N ALA A 269 -0.36 -5.26 -23.27
CA ALA A 269 0.99 -5.03 -23.80
C ALA A 269 2.02 -6.04 -23.27
N MET A 270 1.95 -6.40 -21.98
CA MET A 270 2.79 -7.45 -21.39
C MET A 270 2.53 -8.84 -22.00
N LEU A 271 1.26 -9.21 -22.19
CA LEU A 271 0.85 -10.47 -22.81
C LEU A 271 1.28 -10.55 -24.28
N LYS A 272 1.12 -9.45 -25.02
CA LYS A 272 1.56 -9.29 -26.42
C LYS A 272 3.09 -9.41 -26.56
N ALA A 273 3.86 -8.85 -25.63
CA ALA A 273 5.30 -9.05 -25.55
C ALA A 273 5.70 -10.50 -25.20
N ALA A 274 4.90 -11.18 -24.37
CA ALA A 274 5.04 -12.60 -24.05
C ALA A 274 4.53 -13.56 -25.15
N GLY A 275 4.13 -13.04 -26.32
CA GLY A 275 3.75 -13.84 -27.49
C GLY A 275 2.30 -14.34 -27.50
N GLU A 276 1.39 -13.75 -26.70
CA GLU A 276 -0.04 -13.97 -26.88
C GLU A 276 -0.57 -13.19 -28.10
N THR A 277 -1.52 -13.81 -28.80
CA THR A 277 -2.07 -13.35 -30.09
C THR A 277 -3.56 -12.99 -30.01
N MET A 278 -4.09 -12.88 -28.80
CA MET A 278 -5.49 -12.49 -28.54
C MET A 278 -5.72 -11.00 -28.82
N THR A 279 -6.97 -10.58 -28.99
CA THR A 279 -7.31 -9.15 -29.14
C THR A 279 -7.20 -8.41 -27.79
N HIS A 280 -7.24 -7.08 -27.86
CA HIS A 280 -7.39 -6.23 -26.67
C HIS A 280 -8.66 -6.56 -25.87
N SER A 281 -9.80 -6.71 -26.55
CA SER A 281 -11.08 -7.06 -25.92
C SER A 281 -10.99 -8.40 -25.19
N MET A 282 -10.42 -9.41 -25.83
CA MET A 282 -10.23 -10.74 -25.26
C MET A 282 -9.36 -10.70 -23.99
N ALA A 283 -8.29 -9.91 -23.99
CA ALA A 283 -7.49 -9.68 -22.79
C ALA A 283 -8.28 -8.95 -21.68
N MET A 284 -9.05 -7.90 -22.00
CA MET A 284 -9.89 -7.19 -21.04
C MET A 284 -11.02 -8.05 -20.45
N GLY A 285 -11.60 -8.94 -21.25
CA GLY A 285 -12.65 -9.86 -20.83
C GLY A 285 -12.12 -10.97 -19.92
N LEU A 286 -11.04 -11.65 -20.34
CA LEU A 286 -10.44 -12.75 -19.58
C LEU A 286 -9.76 -12.28 -18.28
N THR A 287 -9.25 -11.06 -18.22
CA THR A 287 -8.78 -10.43 -16.97
C THR A 287 -9.91 -9.83 -16.12
N GLY A 288 -11.15 -9.84 -16.61
CA GLY A 288 -12.35 -9.30 -15.95
C GLY A 288 -12.52 -7.77 -16.01
N HIS A 289 -11.51 -7.02 -16.47
CA HIS A 289 -11.53 -5.55 -16.51
C HIS A 289 -12.68 -4.96 -17.34
N ALA A 290 -13.09 -5.62 -18.43
CA ALA A 290 -14.23 -5.18 -19.26
C ALA A 290 -15.57 -5.06 -18.47
N PHE A 291 -15.70 -5.82 -17.38
CA PHE A 291 -16.90 -5.92 -16.55
C PHE A 291 -16.79 -5.15 -15.23
N ARG A 292 -15.62 -4.59 -14.91
CA ARG A 292 -15.44 -3.86 -13.65
C ARG A 292 -16.22 -2.55 -13.65
N ILE A 293 -16.78 -2.25 -12.49
CA ILE A 293 -17.28 -0.94 -12.07
C ILE A 293 -17.10 -0.87 -10.56
N ASN A 294 -16.52 0.24 -10.11
CA ASN A 294 -16.27 0.59 -8.72
C ASN A 294 -16.57 2.09 -8.57
N ILE A 295 -17.36 2.47 -7.58
CA ILE A 295 -17.74 3.87 -7.34
C ILE A 295 -17.43 4.21 -5.89
N VAL A 296 -16.62 5.26 -5.68
CA VAL A 296 -16.44 5.88 -4.37
C VAL A 296 -17.71 6.69 -4.06
N PRO A 297 -18.44 6.40 -2.95
CA PRO A 297 -19.70 7.06 -2.63
C PRO A 297 -19.57 8.57 -2.38
N SER A 298 -20.73 9.22 -2.19
CA SER A 298 -20.92 10.67 -2.01
C SER A 298 -20.54 11.54 -3.21
N SER A 299 -19.30 11.48 -3.71
CA SER A 299 -18.80 12.41 -4.74
C SER A 299 -18.45 11.80 -6.10
N VAL A 300 -18.41 10.47 -6.24
CA VAL A 300 -17.93 9.80 -7.48
C VAL A 300 -16.49 10.23 -7.82
N HIS A 301 -15.61 10.14 -6.83
CA HIS A 301 -14.20 10.53 -6.93
C HIS A 301 -13.49 9.85 -8.13
N ILE A 302 -12.57 10.58 -8.77
CA ILE A 302 -11.84 10.11 -9.97
C ILE A 302 -11.22 8.71 -9.84
N ALA A 303 -10.72 8.35 -8.65
CA ALA A 303 -10.06 7.06 -8.42
C ALA A 303 -11.02 5.85 -8.39
N GLY A 304 -12.34 6.03 -8.61
CA GLY A 304 -13.33 4.95 -8.70
C GLY A 304 -12.87 3.76 -9.55
N PRO A 305 -12.45 3.94 -10.82
CA PRO A 305 -12.09 2.83 -11.70
C PRO A 305 -10.81 2.09 -11.31
N THR A 306 -9.97 2.69 -10.45
CA THR A 306 -8.74 2.10 -9.90
C THR A 306 -8.85 1.74 -8.41
N ALA A 307 -10.02 1.92 -7.79
CA ALA A 307 -10.27 1.59 -6.39
C ALA A 307 -10.46 0.08 -6.18
N TYR A 308 -9.38 -0.70 -6.26
CA TYR A 308 -9.34 -2.13 -5.94
C TYR A 308 -7.95 -2.57 -5.50
N SER A 309 -7.81 -3.78 -4.95
CA SER A 309 -6.50 -4.34 -4.58
C SER A 309 -5.71 -4.72 -5.83
N PHE A 310 -4.74 -3.88 -6.24
CA PHE A 310 -3.89 -4.10 -7.43
C PHE A 310 -3.25 -5.50 -7.45
N ALA A 311 -2.53 -5.86 -6.38
CA ALA A 311 -1.91 -7.17 -6.23
C ALA A 311 -2.91 -8.34 -6.36
N GLY A 312 -4.13 -8.19 -5.83
CA GLY A 312 -5.16 -9.23 -5.90
C GLY A 312 -5.81 -9.35 -7.28
N VAL A 313 -6.26 -8.23 -7.85
CA VAL A 313 -7.01 -8.20 -9.12
C VAL A 313 -6.13 -8.51 -10.31
N LEU A 314 -4.98 -7.86 -10.42
CA LEU A 314 -4.12 -7.95 -11.61
C LEU A 314 -3.46 -9.34 -11.70
N SER A 315 -3.07 -9.92 -10.56
CA SER A 315 -2.56 -11.30 -10.49
C SER A 315 -3.63 -12.31 -10.87
N ARG A 316 -4.84 -12.22 -10.30
CA ARG A 316 -5.96 -13.12 -10.67
C ARG A 316 -6.35 -13.01 -12.15
N GLY A 317 -6.34 -11.80 -12.71
CA GLY A 317 -6.59 -11.60 -14.14
C GLY A 317 -5.57 -12.32 -15.03
N LEU A 318 -4.30 -12.39 -14.60
CA LEU A 318 -3.25 -13.16 -15.27
C LEU A 318 -3.39 -14.68 -15.02
N GLU A 319 -3.78 -15.09 -13.81
CA GLU A 319 -4.06 -16.50 -13.47
C GLU A 319 -5.24 -17.07 -14.28
N ASN A 320 -6.25 -16.26 -14.61
CA ASN A 320 -7.33 -16.63 -15.54
C ASN A 320 -6.75 -17.03 -16.90
N LEU A 321 -5.74 -16.28 -17.38
CA LEU A 321 -5.06 -16.51 -18.66
C LEU A 321 -4.02 -17.66 -18.62
N GLY A 322 -3.69 -18.18 -17.43
CA GLY A 322 -2.66 -19.21 -17.25
C GLY A 322 -1.26 -18.68 -16.91
N TYR A 323 -1.13 -17.38 -16.64
CA TYR A 323 0.13 -16.73 -16.26
C TYR A 323 0.26 -16.59 -14.74
N GLN A 324 1.51 -16.58 -14.26
CA GLN A 324 1.86 -16.23 -12.88
C GLN A 324 2.46 -14.82 -12.89
N SER A 325 2.05 -13.98 -11.95
CA SER A 325 2.65 -12.67 -11.70
C SER A 325 3.76 -12.76 -10.65
N ALA A 326 4.65 -11.77 -10.67
CA ALA A 326 5.41 -11.34 -9.49
C ALA A 326 5.26 -9.83 -9.38
N PHE A 327 5.12 -9.31 -8.16
CA PHE A 327 4.85 -7.89 -7.94
C PHE A 327 5.57 -7.36 -6.70
N VAL A 328 5.76 -6.04 -6.67
CA VAL A 328 6.13 -5.26 -5.50
C VAL A 328 4.97 -4.32 -5.21
N ASP A 329 4.40 -4.42 -4.01
CA ASP A 329 3.25 -3.63 -3.57
C ASP A 329 3.64 -2.82 -2.32
N GLY A 330 3.76 -1.51 -2.52
CA GLY A 330 3.98 -0.50 -1.49
C GLY A 330 2.88 0.56 -1.49
N MET A 331 1.65 0.18 -1.85
CA MET A 331 0.48 1.05 -1.80
C MET A 331 0.16 1.49 -0.36
N SER A 332 -0.25 2.73 -0.17
CA SER A 332 -0.64 3.29 1.14
C SER A 332 -2.04 2.85 1.57
N GLY A 333 -2.86 2.43 0.61
CA GLY A 333 -4.26 2.06 0.78
C GLY A 333 -5.22 3.23 1.01
N LYS A 334 -4.73 4.48 0.95
CA LYS A 334 -5.56 5.67 1.16
C LYS A 334 -6.09 6.18 -0.16
N LEU A 335 -7.27 6.81 -0.14
CA LEU A 335 -7.74 7.58 -1.29
C LEU A 335 -6.82 8.80 -1.50
N GLY A 336 -6.12 8.83 -2.62
CA GLY A 336 -5.30 9.97 -3.03
C GLY A 336 -6.14 11.17 -3.47
N THR A 337 -5.55 12.37 -3.49
CA THR A 337 -6.22 13.58 -3.99
C THR A 337 -6.28 13.55 -5.53
N ASN A 338 -7.42 13.90 -6.13
CA ASN A 338 -7.54 14.04 -7.59
C ASN A 338 -6.44 14.98 -8.15
N ALA A 339 -5.56 14.42 -8.99
CA ALA A 339 -4.42 15.14 -9.56
C ALA A 339 -4.80 16.28 -10.52
N ASN A 340 -5.98 16.20 -11.16
CA ASN A 340 -6.50 17.28 -12.01
C ASN A 340 -6.90 18.53 -11.21
N LEU A 341 -6.96 18.43 -9.87
CA LEU A 341 -7.24 19.53 -8.94
C LEU A 341 -5.99 20.04 -8.21
N LEU A 342 -4.81 19.49 -8.51
CA LEU A 342 -3.53 19.94 -7.94
C LEU A 342 -2.93 21.08 -8.77
N ASP A 343 -2.12 21.92 -8.12
CA ASP A 343 -1.23 22.87 -8.80
C ASP A 343 -0.30 22.09 -9.78
N PRO A 344 -0.27 22.44 -11.08
CA PRO A 344 0.63 21.81 -12.05
C PRO A 344 2.12 21.80 -11.64
N ALA A 345 2.58 22.76 -10.82
CA ALA A 345 3.92 22.73 -10.26
C ALA A 345 4.17 21.52 -9.34
N SER A 346 3.13 20.93 -8.75
CA SER A 346 3.17 19.69 -7.97
C SER A 346 3.21 18.42 -8.84
N LEU A 347 2.91 18.52 -10.13
CA LEU A 347 3.01 17.44 -11.11
C LEU A 347 4.39 17.43 -11.83
N SER A 348 5.27 18.36 -11.49
CA SER A 348 6.60 18.51 -12.10
C SER A 348 7.62 17.47 -11.64
N ARG A 349 8.67 17.23 -12.44
CA ARG A 349 9.81 16.38 -12.06
C ARG A 349 10.53 16.95 -10.83
N GLU A 350 10.58 18.28 -10.71
CA GLU A 350 11.15 19.05 -9.61
C GLU A 350 10.31 18.97 -8.31
N ALA A 351 9.08 18.44 -8.39
CA ALA A 351 8.29 18.03 -7.22
C ALA A 351 8.67 16.63 -6.75
N MET A 352 9.03 15.70 -7.66
CA MET A 352 9.47 14.33 -7.31
C MET A 352 10.73 14.36 -6.43
N ASP A 353 11.66 15.27 -6.70
CA ASP A 353 12.88 15.48 -5.90
C ASP A 353 12.60 15.85 -4.42
N ARG A 354 11.38 16.33 -4.14
CA ARG A 354 10.93 16.76 -2.81
C ARG A 354 10.21 15.65 -2.03
N ARG A 355 9.77 14.58 -2.69
CA ARG A 355 8.95 13.50 -2.12
C ARG A 355 9.77 12.50 -1.29
N GLY A 356 9.07 11.71 -0.47
CA GLY A 356 9.61 10.55 0.23
C GLY A 356 10.14 9.48 -0.73
N ILE A 357 10.78 8.43 -0.23
CA ILE A 357 11.50 7.49 -1.09
C ILE A 357 11.22 6.06 -0.67
N ASN A 358 10.41 5.37 -1.49
CA ASN A 358 9.83 4.11 -1.08
C ASN A 358 10.90 3.04 -0.81
N ARG A 359 10.83 2.44 0.39
CA ARG A 359 11.77 1.41 0.86
C ARG A 359 11.89 0.20 -0.06
N LEU A 360 10.84 -0.09 -0.85
CA LEU A 360 10.78 -1.24 -1.76
C LEU A 360 11.44 -0.97 -3.13
N LEU A 361 12.01 0.24 -3.34
CA LEU A 361 12.67 0.61 -4.60
C LEU A 361 13.71 -0.41 -5.11
N PRO A 362 14.59 -1.01 -4.28
CA PRO A 362 15.54 -2.02 -4.76
C PRO A 362 14.86 -3.30 -5.27
N GLU A 363 13.79 -3.73 -4.61
CA GLU A 363 13.01 -4.91 -4.98
C GLU A 363 12.23 -4.66 -6.27
N ALA A 364 11.68 -3.44 -6.43
CA ALA A 364 11.01 -3.01 -7.64
C ALA A 364 11.97 -2.92 -8.83
N LEU A 365 13.18 -2.36 -8.63
CA LEU A 365 14.22 -2.34 -9.65
C LEU A 365 14.64 -3.75 -10.04
N ASP A 366 14.95 -4.64 -9.09
CA ASP A 366 15.28 -6.04 -9.41
C ASP A 366 14.19 -6.75 -10.23
N LEU A 367 12.91 -6.56 -9.86
CA LEU A 367 11.77 -7.09 -10.61
C LEU A 367 11.69 -6.53 -12.05
N ILE A 368 11.92 -5.22 -12.22
CA ILE A 368 11.98 -4.54 -13.53
C ILE A 368 13.06 -5.18 -14.40
N HIS A 369 14.29 -5.28 -13.90
CA HIS A 369 15.44 -5.81 -14.66
C HIS A 369 15.19 -7.27 -15.05
N ARG A 370 14.77 -8.13 -14.11
CA ARG A 370 14.48 -9.56 -14.35
C ARG A 370 13.32 -9.83 -15.32
N SER A 371 12.45 -8.85 -15.58
CA SER A 371 11.40 -8.94 -16.61
C SER A 371 11.90 -8.44 -17.97
N LEU A 372 12.51 -7.25 -18.00
CA LEU A 372 13.00 -6.62 -19.22
C LEU A 372 14.12 -7.44 -19.88
N ASP A 373 14.94 -8.12 -19.09
CA ASP A 373 15.95 -9.09 -19.55
C ASP A 373 15.34 -10.27 -20.33
N LYS A 374 14.06 -10.57 -20.13
CA LYS A 374 13.30 -11.58 -20.91
C LYS A 374 12.60 -10.99 -22.14
N GLY A 375 12.74 -9.69 -22.38
CA GLY A 375 12.01 -8.95 -23.41
C GLY A 375 10.56 -8.60 -23.05
N ILE A 376 10.16 -8.72 -21.77
CA ILE A 376 8.78 -8.49 -21.31
C ILE A 376 8.72 -7.20 -20.47
N PRO A 377 7.92 -6.18 -20.84
CA PRO A 377 7.76 -4.97 -20.05
C PRO A 377 7.05 -5.27 -18.73
N VAL A 378 7.08 -4.32 -17.80
CA VAL A 378 6.32 -4.42 -16.54
C VAL A 378 5.27 -3.33 -16.45
N LEU A 379 4.14 -3.67 -15.84
CA LEU A 379 3.12 -2.73 -15.42
C LEU A 379 3.64 -2.00 -14.16
N ALA A 380 3.43 -0.70 -14.08
CA ALA A 380 3.73 0.09 -12.89
C ALA A 380 2.67 1.17 -12.66
N TRP A 381 2.56 1.66 -11.43
CA TRP A 381 1.64 2.72 -11.01
C TRP A 381 2.40 4.02 -10.74
N ASP A 382 1.77 5.16 -11.02
CA ASP A 382 2.20 6.49 -10.59
C ASP A 382 3.62 6.88 -11.06
N LEU A 383 3.89 6.73 -12.37
CA LEU A 383 5.21 7.05 -12.96
C LEU A 383 5.36 8.55 -13.23
N PHE A 384 4.33 9.17 -13.83
CA PHE A 384 4.28 10.60 -14.16
C PHE A 384 2.93 11.23 -13.76
N LEU A 385 1.87 10.44 -13.78
CA LEU A 385 0.47 10.71 -13.42
C LEU A 385 -0.04 9.52 -12.58
N PRO A 386 -1.07 9.67 -11.72
CA PRO A 386 -1.56 8.59 -10.87
C PRO A 386 -2.48 7.64 -11.66
N GLU A 387 -1.87 6.93 -12.60
CA GLU A 387 -2.46 5.94 -13.50
C GLU A 387 -1.51 4.75 -13.65
N PHE A 388 -1.91 3.74 -14.43
CA PHE A 388 -1.00 2.67 -14.82
C PHE A 388 -0.21 3.01 -16.08
N GLY A 389 1.10 2.79 -16.00
CA GLY A 389 2.04 2.86 -17.11
C GLY A 389 2.80 1.54 -17.32
N LEU A 390 3.60 1.54 -18.38
CA LEU A 390 4.51 0.46 -18.75
C LEU A 390 5.96 0.94 -18.64
N ILE A 391 6.80 0.17 -17.95
CA ILE A 391 8.25 0.30 -18.04
C ILE A 391 8.72 -0.75 -19.05
N TYR A 392 9.33 -0.29 -20.16
CA TYR A 392 9.68 -1.11 -21.32
C TYR A 392 11.19 -1.11 -21.64
N GLY A 393 12.01 -0.49 -20.81
CA GLY A 393 13.47 -0.51 -20.95
C GLY A 393 14.21 0.13 -19.79
N TYR A 394 15.54 -0.01 -19.79
CA TYR A 394 16.44 0.59 -18.81
C TYR A 394 17.85 0.84 -19.37
N ASP A 395 18.60 1.72 -18.71
CA ASP A 395 20.00 2.07 -18.94
C ASP A 395 20.70 2.14 -17.59
N ASP A 396 21.47 1.10 -17.22
CA ASP A 396 22.15 1.00 -15.91
C ASP A 396 23.25 2.08 -15.72
N GLU A 397 23.96 2.46 -16.78
CA GLU A 397 25.03 3.47 -16.71
C GLU A 397 24.45 4.88 -16.49
N ARG A 398 23.27 5.17 -17.05
CA ARG A 398 22.55 6.44 -16.81
C ARG A 398 21.56 6.40 -15.64
N ARG A 399 21.25 5.21 -15.11
CA ARG A 399 20.17 4.95 -14.13
C ARG A 399 18.80 5.45 -14.62
N LEU A 400 18.48 5.19 -15.88
CA LEU A 400 17.21 5.61 -16.49
C LEU A 400 16.35 4.40 -16.82
N LEU A 401 15.09 4.45 -16.42
CA LEU A 401 14.00 3.62 -16.93
C LEU A 401 13.39 4.30 -18.16
N HIS A 402 12.96 3.51 -19.13
CA HIS A 402 12.17 3.95 -20.28
C HIS A 402 10.72 3.52 -20.06
N ALA A 403 9.79 4.49 -20.05
CA ALA A 403 8.41 4.24 -19.67
C ALA A 403 7.39 5.00 -20.56
N CYS A 404 6.16 4.51 -20.56
CA CYS A 404 5.01 5.20 -21.15
C CYS A 404 3.80 5.10 -20.21
N GLU A 405 3.03 6.16 -20.10
CA GLU A 405 1.83 6.24 -19.28
C GLU A 405 0.80 7.12 -20.01
N CYS A 406 -0.42 6.63 -20.21
CA CYS A 406 -1.47 7.32 -20.98
C CYS A 406 -1.00 7.85 -22.36
N GLY A 407 -0.15 7.09 -23.06
CA GLY A 407 0.46 7.45 -24.35
C GLY A 407 1.65 8.42 -24.27
N LYS A 408 1.95 8.99 -23.10
CA LYS A 408 3.13 9.84 -22.88
C LYS A 408 4.36 8.98 -22.62
N THR A 409 5.24 8.87 -23.61
CA THR A 409 6.53 8.18 -23.50
C THR A 409 7.62 9.12 -22.97
N GLU A 410 8.28 8.75 -21.87
CA GLU A 410 9.35 9.55 -21.25
C GLU A 410 10.34 8.66 -20.45
N THR A 411 11.51 9.19 -20.09
CA THR A 411 12.44 8.52 -19.17
C THR A 411 12.15 8.86 -17.70
N LEU A 412 12.51 7.95 -16.79
CA LEU A 412 12.38 8.12 -15.35
C LEU A 412 13.70 7.68 -14.67
N GLU A 413 14.28 8.52 -13.82
CA GLU A 413 15.48 8.14 -13.04
C GLU A 413 15.13 7.01 -12.05
N TYR A 414 16.05 6.05 -11.84
CA TYR A 414 15.85 4.94 -10.90
C TYR A 414 15.44 5.46 -9.51
N GLU A 415 16.13 6.50 -9.02
CA GLU A 415 15.84 7.17 -7.76
C GLU A 415 14.42 7.78 -7.69
N LYS A 416 13.70 8.00 -8.81
CA LYS A 416 12.37 8.64 -8.89
C LYS A 416 11.19 7.68 -9.03
N LEU A 417 11.44 6.39 -9.27
CA LEU A 417 10.39 5.37 -9.23
C LEU A 417 9.76 5.31 -7.82
N GLY A 418 8.43 5.24 -7.75
CA GLY A 418 7.69 5.32 -6.49
C GLY A 418 7.59 6.73 -5.90
N ARG A 419 7.82 7.78 -6.71
CA ARG A 419 7.67 9.20 -6.33
C ARG A 419 6.78 10.01 -7.27
N GLY A 420 5.79 9.36 -7.87
CA GLY A 420 4.71 10.06 -8.59
C GLY A 420 3.83 10.88 -7.65
N VAL A 421 2.63 11.22 -8.11
CA VAL A 421 1.70 12.13 -7.42
C VAL A 421 1.27 11.60 -6.05
N MET A 422 1.13 10.27 -5.92
CA MET A 422 0.64 9.60 -4.71
C MET A 422 1.75 9.21 -3.73
N GLU A 423 3.02 9.18 -4.15
CA GLU A 423 4.17 8.68 -3.37
C GLU A 423 4.07 7.17 -3.05
N GLU A 424 3.37 6.43 -3.90
CA GLU A 424 3.17 4.98 -3.82
C GLU A 424 4.08 4.25 -4.82
N ILE A 425 4.39 2.98 -4.59
CA ILE A 425 5.06 2.12 -5.57
C ILE A 425 4.24 0.85 -5.77
N PHE A 426 3.89 0.58 -7.02
CA PHE A 426 3.40 -0.73 -7.45
C PHE A 426 4.07 -1.09 -8.78
N VAL A 427 4.62 -2.30 -8.85
CA VAL A 427 5.23 -2.86 -10.07
C VAL A 427 4.80 -4.32 -10.20
N LEU A 428 4.38 -4.75 -11.38
CA LEU A 428 3.96 -6.13 -11.66
C LEU A 428 4.57 -6.64 -12.98
N ALA A 429 5.14 -7.84 -12.92
CA ALA A 429 5.80 -8.53 -14.01
C ALA A 429 5.21 -9.93 -14.26
N LEU A 430 5.41 -10.49 -15.45
CA LEU A 430 5.13 -11.90 -15.71
C LEU A 430 6.26 -12.78 -15.14
N ALA A 431 5.95 -13.55 -14.11
CA ALA A 431 6.90 -14.49 -13.50
C ALA A 431 7.09 -15.74 -14.37
N GLY A 432 5.99 -16.27 -14.92
CA GLY A 432 5.94 -17.48 -15.73
C GLY A 432 4.51 -17.87 -16.10
N GLY A 433 4.28 -19.16 -16.36
CA GLY A 433 3.00 -19.71 -16.82
C GLY A 433 2.95 -19.92 -18.34
N GLY A 434 1.75 -20.14 -18.89
CA GLY A 434 1.58 -20.47 -20.30
C GLY A 434 0.14 -20.84 -20.67
N LYS A 435 -0.06 -21.25 -21.93
CA LYS A 435 -1.40 -21.33 -22.54
C LYS A 435 -2.27 -22.44 -21.93
N THR A 436 -3.24 -22.05 -21.10
CA THR A 436 -4.38 -22.87 -20.69
C THR A 436 -5.45 -22.92 -21.78
N ALA A 437 -6.30 -23.96 -21.75
CA ALA A 437 -7.40 -24.14 -22.70
C ALA A 437 -8.47 -23.04 -22.57
N PHE A 438 -9.07 -22.61 -23.68
CA PHE A 438 -9.95 -21.44 -23.72
C PHE A 438 -11.17 -21.55 -22.79
N LYS A 439 -11.87 -22.70 -22.77
CA LYS A 439 -12.97 -22.98 -21.82
C LYS A 439 -12.55 -22.76 -20.36
N GLN A 440 -11.33 -23.14 -19.98
CA GLN A 440 -10.82 -22.94 -18.61
C GLN A 440 -10.54 -21.46 -18.32
N ARG A 441 -10.02 -20.69 -19.29
CA ARG A 441 -9.83 -19.23 -19.14
C ARG A 441 -11.17 -18.53 -18.93
N LEU A 442 -12.17 -18.86 -19.75
CA LEU A 442 -13.53 -18.33 -19.64
C LEU A 442 -14.18 -18.66 -18.29
N GLY A 443 -14.11 -19.91 -17.83
CA GLY A 443 -14.69 -20.31 -16.54
C GLY A 443 -14.09 -19.57 -15.34
N ARG A 444 -12.75 -19.37 -15.34
CA ARG A 444 -12.06 -18.56 -14.31
C ARG A 444 -12.45 -17.08 -14.39
N ALA A 445 -12.48 -16.51 -15.60
CA ALA A 445 -12.88 -15.13 -15.83
C ALA A 445 -14.31 -14.86 -15.36
N LEU A 446 -15.28 -15.69 -15.76
CA LEU A 446 -16.68 -15.56 -15.36
C LEU A 446 -16.88 -15.69 -13.85
N ALA A 447 -16.16 -16.59 -13.19
CA ALA A 447 -16.20 -16.68 -11.72
C ALA A 447 -15.72 -15.36 -11.06
N MET A 448 -14.60 -14.79 -11.54
CA MET A 448 -14.07 -13.52 -11.05
C MET A 448 -14.96 -12.31 -11.37
N ILE A 449 -15.63 -12.32 -12.53
CA ILE A 449 -16.59 -11.28 -12.94
C ILE A 449 -17.84 -11.31 -12.06
N LEU A 450 -18.37 -12.50 -11.76
CA LEU A 450 -19.56 -12.65 -10.90
C LEU A 450 -19.26 -12.32 -9.44
N GLU A 451 -18.10 -12.72 -8.91
CA GLU A 451 -17.61 -12.29 -7.59
C GLU A 451 -17.53 -10.76 -7.47
N HIS A 452 -17.09 -10.08 -8.54
CA HIS A 452 -17.09 -8.62 -8.61
C HIS A 452 -18.52 -8.05 -8.60
N TYR A 453 -19.42 -8.61 -9.42
CA TYR A 453 -20.80 -8.15 -9.51
C TYR A 453 -21.62 -8.35 -8.23
N ASP A 454 -21.36 -9.44 -7.51
CA ASP A 454 -21.94 -9.74 -6.19
C ASP A 454 -21.29 -8.95 -5.04
N GLY A 455 -20.28 -8.12 -5.31
CA GLY A 455 -19.56 -7.34 -4.29
C GLY A 455 -18.76 -8.21 -3.32
N GLN A 456 -18.44 -9.45 -3.69
CA GLN A 456 -17.71 -10.41 -2.85
C GLN A 456 -16.19 -10.30 -2.99
N GLU A 457 -15.71 -9.54 -3.98
CA GLU A 457 -14.29 -9.20 -4.08
C GLU A 457 -13.81 -8.51 -2.80
N LYS A 458 -12.70 -9.03 -2.26
CA LYS A 458 -12.00 -8.50 -1.09
C LYS A 458 -11.99 -6.96 -1.05
N GLU A 459 -12.40 -6.41 0.09
CA GLU A 459 -12.38 -4.98 0.37
C GLU A 459 -10.98 -4.38 0.17
N ASP A 460 -10.95 -3.23 -0.49
CA ASP A 460 -9.86 -2.28 -0.45
C ASP A 460 -10.18 -1.15 0.54
N SER A 461 -9.16 -0.46 1.01
CA SER A 461 -9.28 0.56 2.05
C SER A 461 -9.72 1.95 1.54
N THR A 462 -10.20 2.05 0.29
CA THR A 462 -10.80 3.30 -0.24
C THR A 462 -12.28 3.45 0.12
N GLY A 463 -12.95 2.35 0.49
CA GLY A 463 -14.40 2.34 0.72
C GLY A 463 -15.23 2.38 -0.56
N SER A 464 -14.70 1.87 -1.68
CA SER A 464 -15.43 1.76 -2.94
C SER A 464 -16.60 0.77 -2.85
N VAL A 465 -17.70 1.09 -3.52
CA VAL A 465 -18.81 0.16 -3.73
C VAL A 465 -18.63 -0.48 -5.11
N LYS A 466 -18.67 -1.81 -5.14
CA LYS A 466 -18.31 -2.65 -6.30
C LYS A 466 -19.53 -3.25 -6.99
N GLY A 467 -19.36 -3.63 -8.25
CA GLY A 467 -20.32 -4.47 -8.96
C GLY A 467 -21.68 -3.81 -9.16
N LEU A 468 -22.77 -4.60 -9.07
CA LEU A 468 -24.13 -4.09 -9.33
C LEU A 468 -24.58 -3.02 -8.31
N ALA A 469 -24.02 -3.03 -7.10
CA ALA A 469 -24.30 -2.02 -6.08
C ALA A 469 -23.62 -0.66 -6.38
N ALA A 470 -22.58 -0.63 -7.23
CA ALA A 470 -21.89 0.60 -7.60
C ALA A 470 -22.82 1.61 -8.29
N TYR A 471 -23.81 1.13 -9.06
CA TYR A 471 -24.85 1.98 -9.66
C TYR A 471 -25.74 2.65 -8.62
N ASP A 472 -26.09 1.96 -7.53
CA ASP A 472 -26.87 2.55 -6.43
C ASP A 472 -26.07 3.62 -5.68
N ALA A 473 -24.75 3.41 -5.50
CA ALA A 473 -23.87 4.43 -4.95
C ALA A 473 -23.76 5.67 -5.86
N TRP A 474 -23.68 5.47 -7.17
CA TRP A 474 -23.62 6.54 -8.18
C TRP A 474 -24.93 7.35 -8.24
N ILE A 475 -26.06 6.66 -8.29
CA ILE A 475 -27.40 7.27 -8.24
C ILE A 475 -27.61 7.99 -6.90
N GLY A 476 -27.15 7.41 -5.79
CA GLY A 476 -27.19 8.02 -4.46
C GLY A 476 -26.38 9.32 -4.38
N ALA A 477 -25.20 9.37 -5.02
CA ALA A 477 -24.37 10.57 -5.10
C ALA A 477 -25.07 11.70 -5.89
N PHE A 478 -25.68 11.39 -7.05
CA PHE A 478 -26.46 12.38 -7.81
C PHE A 478 -27.67 12.92 -7.05
N ARG A 479 -28.28 12.09 -6.19
CA ARG A 479 -29.36 12.49 -5.26
C ARG A 479 -28.84 13.31 -4.06
N GLY A 480 -27.54 13.26 -3.77
CA GLY A 480 -26.89 14.03 -2.71
C GLY A 480 -26.48 15.44 -3.11
N GLY A 481 -26.08 15.65 -4.38
CA GLY A 481 -25.67 16.97 -4.90
C GLY A 481 -24.27 17.41 -4.48
N GLU A 482 -23.36 16.44 -4.29
CA GLU A 482 -21.93 16.68 -3.99
C GLU A 482 -21.00 16.02 -5.04
N ILE A 483 -21.44 15.94 -6.30
CA ILE A 483 -20.69 15.24 -7.36
C ILE A 483 -19.42 16.00 -7.73
N GLU A 484 -18.28 15.29 -7.73
CA GLU A 484 -17.03 15.76 -8.33
C GLU A 484 -17.15 15.71 -9.86
N PRO A 485 -17.24 16.84 -10.59
CA PRO A 485 -17.61 16.79 -12.01
C PRO A 485 -16.57 16.06 -12.87
N ASN A 486 -15.29 16.30 -12.59
CA ASN A 486 -14.17 15.63 -13.25
C ASN A 486 -14.14 14.12 -12.96
N GLY A 487 -14.35 13.74 -11.70
CA GLY A 487 -14.42 12.33 -11.28
C GLY A 487 -15.59 11.58 -11.91
N ASN A 488 -16.79 12.16 -11.91
CA ASN A 488 -17.97 11.60 -12.57
C ASN A 488 -17.76 11.41 -14.08
N ALA A 489 -17.24 12.42 -14.79
CA ALA A 489 -16.96 12.30 -16.22
C ALA A 489 -15.87 11.26 -16.53
N TYR A 490 -14.87 11.10 -15.65
CA TYR A 490 -13.86 10.06 -15.80
C TYR A 490 -14.45 8.66 -15.59
N ASN A 491 -15.23 8.45 -14.53
CA ASN A 491 -15.95 7.20 -14.29
C ASN A 491 -16.88 6.84 -15.48
N ILE A 492 -17.59 7.82 -16.05
CA ILE A 492 -18.39 7.63 -17.28
C ILE A 492 -17.52 7.14 -18.44
N ALA A 493 -16.36 7.78 -18.67
CA ALA A 493 -15.46 7.42 -19.77
C ALA A 493 -14.90 6.00 -19.62
N VAL A 494 -14.35 5.65 -18.44
CA VAL A 494 -13.74 4.33 -18.20
C VAL A 494 -14.77 3.21 -18.25
N VAL A 495 -15.93 3.36 -17.59
CA VAL A 495 -16.95 2.29 -17.58
C VAL A 495 -17.56 2.11 -18.97
N ARG A 496 -17.89 3.20 -19.68
CA ARG A 496 -18.39 3.13 -21.07
C ARG A 496 -17.42 2.40 -21.99
N ASP A 497 -16.13 2.65 -21.86
CA ASP A 497 -15.11 2.00 -22.67
C ASP A 497 -14.93 0.51 -22.31
N ALA A 498 -14.87 0.19 -21.01
CA ALA A 498 -14.82 -1.18 -20.51
C ALA A 498 -16.01 -2.02 -21.05
N ARG A 499 -17.24 -1.47 -21.03
CA ARG A 499 -18.43 -2.14 -21.59
C ARG A 499 -18.38 -2.29 -23.12
N ASN A 500 -17.81 -1.32 -23.85
CA ASN A 500 -17.53 -1.50 -25.29
C ASN A 500 -16.54 -2.65 -25.55
N HIS A 501 -15.54 -2.87 -24.68
CA HIS A 501 -14.71 -4.07 -24.74
C HIS A 501 -15.42 -5.35 -24.27
N ALA A 502 -16.40 -5.27 -23.36
CA ALA A 502 -17.22 -6.41 -22.96
C ALA A 502 -18.07 -6.92 -24.15
N VAL A 503 -18.76 -6.04 -24.87
CA VAL A 503 -19.53 -6.39 -26.08
C VAL A 503 -18.65 -7.13 -27.10
N ARG A 504 -17.43 -6.63 -27.34
CA ARG A 504 -16.49 -7.27 -28.27
C ARG A 504 -16.03 -8.64 -27.78
N PHE A 505 -15.55 -8.72 -26.54
CA PHE A 505 -15.13 -9.98 -25.92
C PHE A 505 -16.20 -11.07 -25.97
N LEU A 506 -17.45 -10.73 -25.65
CA LEU A 506 -18.54 -11.70 -25.61
C LEU A 506 -18.88 -12.23 -27.02
N ASN A 507 -18.82 -11.39 -28.04
CA ASN A 507 -18.97 -11.83 -29.44
C ASN A 507 -17.77 -12.66 -29.92
N GLU A 508 -16.54 -12.20 -29.68
CA GLU A 508 -15.31 -12.94 -30.00
C GLU A 508 -15.28 -14.33 -29.32
N ALA A 509 -15.74 -14.43 -28.07
CA ALA A 509 -15.85 -15.70 -27.34
C ALA A 509 -16.96 -16.60 -27.91
N ALA A 510 -18.11 -16.05 -28.31
CA ALA A 510 -19.17 -16.80 -28.98
C ALA A 510 -18.73 -17.35 -30.35
N GLU A 511 -17.95 -16.57 -31.10
CA GLU A 511 -17.37 -16.99 -32.39
C GLU A 511 -16.31 -18.08 -32.20
N GLN A 512 -15.38 -17.90 -31.25
CA GLN A 512 -14.36 -18.91 -30.98
C GLN A 512 -14.96 -20.24 -30.48
N LEU A 513 -15.92 -20.19 -29.54
CA LEU A 513 -16.60 -21.41 -29.05
C LEU A 513 -17.42 -22.12 -30.14
N ALA A 514 -17.95 -21.38 -31.11
CA ALA A 514 -18.64 -21.96 -32.27
C ALA A 514 -17.66 -22.57 -33.29
N ALA A 515 -16.45 -22.01 -33.43
CA ALA A 515 -15.41 -22.48 -34.33
C ALA A 515 -14.64 -23.70 -33.80
N ASP A 516 -14.39 -23.76 -32.48
CA ASP A 516 -13.66 -24.86 -31.82
C ASP A 516 -14.44 -26.20 -31.87
N GLY A 517 -15.75 -26.19 -32.15
CA GLY A 517 -16.57 -27.38 -32.42
C GLY A 517 -16.86 -28.30 -31.23
N ASP A 518 -16.16 -28.14 -30.11
CA ASP A 518 -16.18 -29.01 -28.93
C ASP A 518 -17.40 -28.82 -28.00
N ILE A 519 -18.56 -28.45 -28.59
CA ILE A 519 -19.88 -28.53 -27.93
C ILE A 519 -20.68 -29.71 -28.54
N ALA A 520 -19.98 -30.80 -28.87
CA ALA A 520 -20.55 -32.09 -29.26
C ALA A 520 -21.17 -32.84 -28.05
N GLY A 521 -21.91 -32.13 -27.19
CA GLY A 521 -22.38 -32.62 -25.90
C GLY A 521 -23.23 -31.60 -25.12
N ASN A 522 -24.48 -31.39 -25.57
CA ASN A 522 -25.58 -30.82 -24.77
C ASN A 522 -25.47 -29.39 -24.21
N SER A 523 -25.21 -28.38 -25.05
CA SER A 523 -26.00 -27.13 -25.03
C SER A 523 -25.76 -26.31 -26.31
N PRO A 524 -26.76 -26.14 -27.19
CA PRO A 524 -26.70 -25.16 -28.29
C PRO A 524 -26.61 -23.71 -27.81
N ASP A 525 -26.90 -23.47 -26.53
CA ASP A 525 -27.27 -22.18 -25.97
C ASP A 525 -26.06 -21.35 -25.53
N ILE A 526 -24.89 -21.96 -25.28
CA ILE A 526 -23.70 -21.23 -24.78
C ILE A 526 -23.31 -20.05 -25.70
N PRO A 527 -23.07 -20.21 -27.03
CA PRO A 527 -22.75 -19.07 -27.89
C PRO A 527 -23.92 -18.08 -28.06
N ASP A 528 -25.15 -18.49 -27.79
CA ASP A 528 -26.33 -17.62 -27.84
C ASP A 528 -26.48 -16.77 -26.56
N LEU A 529 -26.22 -17.34 -25.38
CA LEU A 529 -26.12 -16.63 -24.10
C LEU A 529 -25.02 -15.58 -24.12
N PHE A 530 -23.86 -15.88 -24.73
CA PHE A 530 -22.81 -14.88 -24.95
C PHE A 530 -23.31 -13.70 -25.81
N ARG A 531 -24.07 -13.96 -26.89
CA ARG A 531 -24.65 -12.90 -27.75
C ARG A 531 -25.77 -12.12 -27.06
N LYS A 532 -26.60 -12.78 -26.25
CA LYS A 532 -27.63 -12.14 -25.40
C LYS A 532 -26.99 -11.18 -24.39
N ALA A 533 -25.94 -11.62 -23.69
CA ALA A 533 -25.16 -10.74 -22.82
C ALA A 533 -24.54 -9.57 -23.60
N ALA A 534 -23.97 -9.83 -24.78
CA ALA A 534 -23.40 -8.78 -25.64
C ALA A 534 -24.44 -7.76 -26.13
N TYR A 535 -25.68 -8.17 -26.35
CA TYR A 535 -26.78 -7.27 -26.70
C TYR A 535 -27.13 -6.33 -25.55
N GLU A 536 -27.34 -6.85 -24.33
CA GLU A 536 -27.61 -6.02 -23.14
C GLU A 536 -26.48 -5.02 -22.86
N TYR A 537 -25.21 -5.44 -23.00
CA TYR A 537 -24.05 -4.54 -22.89
C TYR A 537 -23.95 -3.54 -24.06
N ASN A 538 -24.55 -3.81 -25.21
CA ASN A 538 -24.60 -2.85 -26.33
C ASN A 538 -25.66 -1.76 -26.09
N GLU A 539 -26.87 -2.11 -25.64
CA GLU A 539 -27.95 -1.14 -25.46
C GLU A 539 -27.57 -0.05 -24.44
N MET A 540 -26.91 -0.43 -23.34
CA MET A 540 -26.43 0.52 -22.33
C MET A 540 -25.37 1.51 -22.86
N LEU A 541 -24.64 1.19 -23.94
CA LEU A 541 -23.67 2.12 -24.55
C LEU A 541 -24.36 3.32 -25.21
N GLY A 542 -25.64 3.19 -25.59
CA GLY A 542 -26.48 4.31 -25.98
C GLY A 542 -26.66 5.29 -24.82
N HIS A 543 -27.11 4.78 -23.67
CA HIS A 543 -27.30 5.59 -22.45
C HIS A 543 -25.98 6.20 -21.93
N PHE A 544 -24.89 5.43 -21.89
CA PHE A 544 -23.57 5.95 -21.53
C PHE A 544 -23.05 7.02 -22.51
N SER A 545 -23.42 6.96 -23.79
CA SER A 545 -23.05 8.02 -24.74
C SER A 545 -23.78 9.32 -24.43
N VAL A 546 -25.06 9.27 -24.05
CA VAL A 546 -25.81 10.45 -23.56
C VAL A 546 -25.22 11.00 -22.26
N LEU A 547 -24.80 10.15 -21.32
CA LEU A 547 -24.08 10.58 -20.11
C LEU A 547 -22.75 11.28 -20.45
N LYS A 548 -21.98 10.73 -21.39
CA LYS A 548 -20.69 11.27 -21.84
C LYS A 548 -20.82 12.61 -22.58
N ASP A 549 -21.95 12.84 -23.26
CA ASP A 549 -22.25 14.13 -23.89
C ASP A 549 -22.81 15.17 -22.91
N LEU A 550 -23.46 14.73 -21.82
CA LEU A 550 -23.95 15.58 -20.73
C LEU A 550 -22.82 16.01 -19.78
N PHE A 551 -21.86 15.11 -19.52
CA PHE A 551 -20.73 15.30 -18.61
C PHE A 551 -19.39 15.01 -19.33
N PRO A 552 -18.92 15.90 -20.22
CA PRO A 552 -17.72 15.67 -21.01
C PRO A 552 -16.45 15.74 -20.14
N PHE A 553 -15.57 14.74 -20.26
CA PHE A 553 -14.25 14.76 -19.63
C PHE A 553 -13.29 15.70 -20.40
N PRO A 554 -12.43 16.50 -19.72
CA PRO A 554 -12.22 16.57 -18.27
C PRO A 554 -13.16 17.53 -17.51
N GLN A 555 -13.97 18.35 -18.19
CA GLN A 555 -14.70 19.47 -17.56
C GLN A 555 -15.82 19.03 -16.60
N GLY A 556 -16.45 17.88 -16.84
CA GLY A 556 -17.50 17.34 -15.97
C GLY A 556 -18.89 17.93 -16.13
N GLY A 557 -19.01 19.14 -16.69
CA GLY A 557 -20.29 19.84 -16.82
C GLY A 557 -20.82 20.32 -15.47
N HIS A 558 -22.14 20.26 -15.29
CA HIS A 558 -22.83 20.66 -14.06
C HIS A 558 -23.68 19.48 -13.53
N PRO A 559 -23.08 18.51 -12.82
CA PRO A 559 -23.77 17.29 -12.39
C PRO A 559 -24.83 17.52 -11.32
N ASP A 560 -24.68 18.57 -10.50
CA ASP A 560 -25.61 18.93 -9.42
C ASP A 560 -26.73 19.90 -9.85
N ASP A 561 -26.81 20.23 -11.15
CA ASP A 561 -27.99 20.89 -11.74
C ASP A 561 -29.21 19.94 -11.69
N SER A 562 -30.41 20.48 -11.45
CA SER A 562 -31.60 19.64 -11.21
C SER A 562 -31.98 18.79 -12.41
N ASP A 563 -31.88 19.36 -13.62
CA ASP A 563 -32.33 18.71 -14.85
C ASP A 563 -31.23 17.74 -15.35
N ALA A 564 -29.96 18.12 -15.21
CA ALA A 564 -28.83 17.24 -15.47
C ALA A 564 -28.80 16.03 -14.52
N SER A 565 -28.97 16.24 -13.20
CA SER A 565 -28.99 15.17 -12.19
C SER A 565 -30.17 14.22 -12.38
N ALA A 566 -31.39 14.75 -12.57
CA ALA A 566 -32.58 13.92 -12.81
C ALA A 566 -32.44 13.05 -14.08
N LYS A 567 -31.87 13.62 -15.15
CA LYS A 567 -31.56 12.89 -16.38
C LYS A 567 -30.46 11.84 -16.18
N ALA A 568 -29.42 12.16 -15.40
CA ALA A 568 -28.33 11.24 -15.08
C ALA A 568 -28.82 10.02 -14.29
N ILE A 569 -29.63 10.25 -13.25
CA ILE A 569 -30.26 9.19 -12.44
C ILE A 569 -31.08 8.25 -13.33
N SER A 570 -31.95 8.80 -14.19
CA SER A 570 -32.78 7.97 -15.09
C SER A 570 -31.94 7.14 -16.08
N LEU A 571 -30.84 7.69 -16.61
CA LEU A 571 -29.92 6.95 -17.48
C LEU A 571 -29.15 5.86 -16.72
N LEU A 572 -28.70 6.13 -15.48
CA LEU A 572 -28.02 5.14 -14.64
C LEU A 572 -28.96 4.01 -14.21
N GLU A 573 -30.23 4.28 -13.94
CA GLU A 573 -31.24 3.25 -13.66
C GLU A 573 -31.49 2.34 -14.87
N LEU A 574 -31.55 2.89 -16.09
CA LEU A 574 -31.64 2.10 -17.32
C LEU A 574 -30.39 1.24 -17.56
N ILE A 575 -29.20 1.82 -17.43
CA ILE A 575 -27.92 1.09 -17.54
C ILE A 575 -27.84 -0.06 -16.53
N LYS A 576 -28.20 0.20 -15.27
CA LYS A 576 -28.21 -0.81 -14.20
C LYS A 576 -29.12 -1.99 -14.53
N ASN A 577 -30.31 -1.73 -15.11
CA ASN A 577 -31.23 -2.79 -15.49
C ASN A 577 -30.63 -3.69 -16.60
N SER A 578 -30.04 -3.12 -17.65
CA SER A 578 -29.33 -3.89 -18.69
C SER A 578 -28.13 -4.66 -18.12
N GLU A 579 -27.36 -4.04 -17.21
CA GLU A 579 -26.23 -4.68 -16.53
C GLU A 579 -26.68 -5.89 -15.68
N GLN A 580 -27.85 -5.78 -15.02
CA GLN A 580 -28.46 -6.88 -14.27
C GLN A 580 -28.94 -8.02 -15.19
N THR A 581 -29.60 -7.72 -16.30
CA THR A 581 -30.01 -8.73 -17.30
C THR A 581 -28.78 -9.45 -17.89
N ALA A 582 -27.75 -8.69 -18.28
CA ALA A 582 -26.50 -9.24 -18.79
C ALA A 582 -25.83 -10.17 -17.76
N THR A 583 -25.75 -9.74 -16.50
CA THR A 583 -25.21 -10.54 -15.38
C THR A 583 -25.99 -11.85 -15.19
N GLY A 584 -27.30 -11.88 -15.46
CA GLY A 584 -28.11 -13.10 -15.48
C GLY A 584 -27.56 -14.14 -16.46
N TYR A 585 -27.35 -13.75 -17.73
CA TYR A 585 -26.75 -14.62 -18.74
C TYR A 585 -25.31 -15.03 -18.39
N LEU A 586 -24.52 -14.16 -17.75
CA LEU A 586 -23.17 -14.50 -17.28
C LEU A 586 -23.18 -15.56 -16.16
N ARG A 587 -24.21 -15.62 -15.31
CA ARG A 587 -24.38 -16.71 -14.32
C ARG A 587 -24.69 -18.03 -15.00
N GLU A 588 -25.65 -18.05 -15.92
CA GLU A 588 -26.01 -19.25 -16.69
C GLU A 588 -24.80 -19.81 -17.47
N LEU A 589 -24.01 -18.94 -18.11
CA LEU A 589 -22.73 -19.29 -18.71
C LEU A 589 -21.72 -19.85 -17.71
N SER A 590 -21.60 -19.26 -16.51
CA SER A 590 -20.69 -19.74 -15.46
C SER A 590 -21.09 -21.10 -14.89
N GLU A 591 -22.36 -21.47 -14.96
CA GLU A 591 -22.84 -22.81 -14.58
C GLU A 591 -22.60 -23.83 -15.70
N LEU A 592 -22.85 -23.47 -16.97
CA LEU A 592 -22.62 -24.35 -18.13
C LEU A 592 -21.14 -24.56 -18.49
N LEU A 593 -20.24 -23.71 -18.00
CA LEU A 593 -18.80 -23.78 -18.27
C LEU A 593 -17.97 -24.44 -17.15
N ARG A 594 -18.60 -24.87 -16.05
CA ARG A 594 -18.00 -25.71 -15.00
C ARG A 594 -17.82 -27.17 -15.44
#